data_AF-A0A8S1C5C9-F1
#
_entry.id   AF-A0A8S1C5C9-F1
#
_cell.length_a   1.000
_cell.length_b   1.000
_cell.length_c   1.000
_cell.angle_alpha   90.00
_cell.angle_beta   90.00
_cell.angle_gamma   90.00
#
_symmetry.space_group_name_H-M   'P 1'
#
loop_
_entity.id
_entity.type
_entity.pdbx_description
1 polymer ?
#
loop_
_entity_poly.entity_id
_entity_poly.type
_entity_poly.pdbx_seq_one_letter_code
_entity_poly.pdbx_strand_id
1 'polypeptide(L)'
;MQPEKAIHISIPRLLPNVRVRQLDESFLDVVCDNWPHYDFQYRPVVLKMLQLNHSVGVFVKTGNDEEQLASMVLQGEYGGLGLLQTLTEHQRKGYAEIATASLTKTLGMEGIMPHGARCRMDQLPNEMSSKYALQPLAKSQIPKLLETLKSLLPDSIIAYHWLLNGSRWIDGHGLDSKILILCPNGDTNDGSMVGLIDGLAGHNKIFGTVYVQPENMDKMKIAIKETEHIEWERLKHLIGVWRRFVPHLTEVMKAKGVEFTENYRTVNAMTILKAASLPSPKIPENIRVGPLDGSHLDVFCDNWPHYDPEFRPVIEKMLQCNPSVDSINTCKMEDDGDVLVQLNAQNVNQLLRMLENYLPQSIVIYNWIRKHQEWESKVPEMEFKVLSPRAKVSSGCVAICICSGVAAKQYGVVFATEENSDLLKQCLSETKLIHWEDFTHFTGVLESHANIMSAVLGSKGFKTTDAQISQSFLLRIPIEKALKQKPKVLPDGFVIGSVDLSHFPEAINIWDGYRRTTMKMFELNISTGVFRVHEDGRKELVAMSVQAEVLVQAF
;
A
#
# COMPACT_ATOMS: atom_id res chain seq x y z
N MET A 1 -19.91 1.73 34.55
CA MET A 1 -19.47 2.09 35.92
C MET A 1 -19.48 0.82 36.76
N GLN A 2 -18.49 0.59 37.63
CA GLN A 2 -18.52 -0.59 38.52
C GLN A 2 -19.71 -0.49 39.52
N PRO A 3 -20.43 -1.59 39.83
CA PRO A 3 -21.62 -1.56 40.69
C PRO A 3 -21.37 -0.89 42.06
N GLU A 4 -20.22 -1.14 42.69
CA GLU A 4 -19.87 -0.59 44.01
C GLU A 4 -19.78 0.94 43.96
N LYS A 5 -19.30 1.50 42.85
CA LYS A 5 -19.27 2.97 42.65
C LYS A 5 -20.66 3.54 42.38
N ALA A 6 -21.53 2.78 41.72
CA ALA A 6 -22.86 3.22 41.37
C ALA A 6 -23.78 3.41 42.59
N ILE A 7 -23.64 2.56 43.61
CA ILE A 7 -24.39 2.68 44.88
C ILE A 7 -24.09 4.01 45.60
N HIS A 8 -22.89 4.56 45.39
CA HIS A 8 -22.41 5.78 46.02
C HIS A 8 -22.63 7.05 45.18
N ILE A 9 -23.31 6.98 44.03
CA ILE A 9 -23.65 8.19 43.27
C ILE A 9 -24.53 9.12 44.11
N SER A 10 -24.13 10.38 44.13
CA SER A 10 -24.94 11.49 44.63
C SER A 10 -26.06 11.78 43.63
N ILE A 11 -27.31 11.64 44.07
CA ILE A 11 -28.47 12.10 43.31
C ILE A 11 -28.61 13.61 43.59
N PRO A 12 -28.76 14.47 42.56
CA PRO A 12 -28.96 15.90 42.77
C PRO A 12 -30.12 16.17 43.75
N ARG A 13 -29.97 17.21 44.58
CA ARG A 13 -30.99 17.58 45.57
C ARG A 13 -32.31 17.87 44.85
N LEU A 14 -33.33 17.07 45.13
CA LEU A 14 -34.66 17.27 44.57
C LEU A 14 -35.27 18.56 45.10
N LEU A 15 -35.87 19.35 44.19
CA LEU A 15 -36.73 20.47 44.59
C LEU A 15 -37.99 19.92 45.29
N PRO A 16 -38.64 20.68 46.18
CA PRO A 16 -39.81 20.21 46.92
C PRO A 16 -40.97 19.71 46.03
N ASN A 17 -41.07 20.23 44.81
CA ASN A 17 -42.08 19.87 43.82
C ASN A 17 -41.63 18.75 42.86
N VAL A 18 -40.46 18.13 43.07
CA VAL A 18 -39.92 17.08 42.20
C VAL A 18 -39.92 15.74 42.94
N ARG A 19 -40.44 14.70 42.29
CA ARG A 19 -40.43 13.33 42.79
C ARG A 19 -39.82 12.38 41.77
N VAL A 20 -39.29 11.27 42.25
CA VAL A 20 -38.70 10.20 41.42
C VAL A 20 -39.40 8.90 41.78
N ARG A 21 -39.90 8.16 40.79
CA ARG A 21 -40.52 6.84 40.99
C ARG A 21 -40.33 5.92 39.79
N GLN A 22 -40.50 4.62 40.03
CA GLN A 22 -40.54 3.60 38.97
C GLN A 22 -41.72 3.88 38.02
N LEU A 23 -41.52 3.66 36.73
CA LEU A 23 -42.59 3.71 35.73
C LEU A 23 -43.29 2.35 35.66
N ASP A 24 -44.58 2.37 35.37
CA ASP A 24 -45.41 1.19 35.13
C ASP A 24 -46.02 1.23 33.72
N GLU A 25 -46.87 0.26 33.40
CA GLU A 25 -47.50 0.06 32.09
C GLU A 25 -48.35 1.25 31.63
N SER A 26 -48.86 2.07 32.56
CA SER A 26 -49.66 3.25 32.24
C SER A 26 -48.85 4.33 31.51
N PHE A 27 -47.51 4.26 31.53
CA PHE A 27 -46.62 5.18 30.83
C PHE A 27 -46.21 4.72 29.43
N LEU A 28 -46.69 3.56 28.96
CA LEU A 28 -46.30 3.01 27.66
C LEU A 28 -46.50 4.01 26.52
N ASP A 29 -47.67 4.66 26.45
CA ASP A 29 -47.97 5.64 25.40
C ASP A 29 -47.01 6.83 25.47
N VAL A 30 -46.78 7.38 26.67
CA VAL A 30 -45.89 8.53 26.85
C VAL A 30 -44.45 8.20 26.45
N VAL A 31 -43.95 7.00 26.77
CA VAL A 31 -42.60 6.56 26.39
C VAL A 31 -42.49 6.39 24.88
N CYS A 32 -43.46 5.73 24.25
CA CYS A 32 -43.47 5.49 22.81
C CYS A 32 -43.61 6.78 22.00
N ASP A 33 -44.55 7.66 22.39
CA ASP A 33 -44.87 8.90 21.67
C ASP A 33 -43.73 9.93 21.72
N ASN A 34 -42.86 9.83 22.73
CA ASN A 34 -41.72 10.74 22.92
C ASN A 34 -40.39 10.14 22.49
N TRP A 35 -40.36 8.97 21.86
CA TRP A 35 -39.15 8.38 21.29
C TRP A 35 -39.00 8.81 19.82
N PRO A 36 -38.02 9.68 19.46
CA PRO A 36 -37.95 10.29 18.12
C PRO A 36 -37.75 9.33 16.94
N HIS A 37 -37.33 8.10 17.21
CA HIS A 37 -37.08 7.05 16.22
C HIS A 37 -37.98 5.83 16.47
N TYR A 38 -39.11 6.04 17.12
CA TYR A 38 -40.05 4.98 17.43
C TYR A 38 -40.62 4.35 16.15
N ASP A 39 -40.56 3.03 16.09
CA ASP A 39 -41.34 2.20 15.18
C ASP A 39 -42.37 1.44 16.03
N PHE A 40 -43.63 1.43 15.57
CA PHE A 40 -44.75 0.74 16.24
C PHE A 40 -44.43 -0.72 16.60
N GLN A 41 -43.55 -1.37 15.85
CA GLN A 41 -43.09 -2.73 16.13
C GLN A 41 -42.39 -2.89 17.49
N TYR A 42 -41.82 -1.82 18.06
CA TYR A 42 -41.13 -1.87 19.35
C TYR A 42 -42.08 -1.73 20.56
N ARG A 43 -43.36 -1.44 20.35
CA ARG A 43 -44.33 -1.28 21.45
C ARG A 43 -44.37 -2.46 22.43
N PRO A 44 -44.43 -3.72 21.97
CA PRO A 44 -44.46 -4.87 22.88
C PRO A 44 -43.16 -5.01 23.68
N VAL A 45 -42.02 -4.59 23.10
CA VAL A 45 -40.70 -4.60 23.76
C VAL A 45 -40.66 -3.56 24.87
N VAL A 46 -41.10 -2.33 24.62
CA VAL A 46 -41.17 -1.27 25.64
C VAL A 46 -42.11 -1.66 26.78
N LEU A 47 -43.27 -2.27 26.47
CA LEU A 47 -44.18 -2.80 27.48
C LEU A 47 -43.48 -3.86 28.35
N LYS A 48 -42.72 -4.78 27.76
CA LYS A 48 -41.97 -5.79 28.51
C LYS A 48 -40.84 -5.19 29.34
N MET A 49 -40.17 -4.14 28.86
CA MET A 49 -39.17 -3.41 29.65
C MET A 49 -39.81 -2.75 30.88
N LEU A 50 -40.99 -2.14 30.74
CA LEU A 50 -41.73 -1.54 31.86
C LEU A 50 -42.19 -2.60 32.89
N GLN A 51 -42.60 -3.79 32.42
CA GLN A 51 -43.07 -4.89 33.28
C GLN A 51 -41.94 -5.63 34.00
N LEU A 52 -40.80 -5.81 33.34
CA LEU A 52 -39.75 -6.74 33.78
C LEU A 52 -38.47 -6.06 34.28
N ASN A 53 -38.19 -4.83 33.86
CA ASN A 53 -36.93 -4.15 34.14
C ASN A 53 -37.12 -2.92 35.05
N HIS A 54 -36.00 -2.38 35.56
CA HIS A 54 -36.02 -1.12 36.27
C HIS A 54 -36.28 0.06 35.33
N SER A 55 -36.98 1.06 35.84
CA SER A 55 -37.24 2.30 35.12
C SER A 55 -37.37 3.43 36.12
N VAL A 56 -37.11 4.65 35.69
CA VAL A 56 -37.23 5.84 36.53
C VAL A 56 -37.91 6.94 35.76
N GLY A 57 -38.99 7.48 36.35
CA GLY A 57 -39.61 8.73 35.97
C GLY A 57 -39.34 9.82 37.01
N VAL A 58 -39.04 11.02 36.52
CA VAL A 58 -38.98 12.26 37.30
C VAL A 58 -40.28 13.00 37.08
N PHE A 59 -41.00 13.28 38.15
CA PHE A 59 -42.31 13.92 38.15
C PHE A 59 -42.22 15.30 38.79
N VAL A 60 -42.92 16.27 38.21
CA VAL A 60 -42.99 17.64 38.71
C VAL A 60 -44.44 17.94 39.08
N LYS A 61 -44.67 18.40 40.31
CA LYS A 61 -45.98 18.90 40.74
C LYS A 61 -46.32 20.20 40.03
N THR A 62 -47.51 20.25 39.48
CA THR A 62 -48.12 21.46 38.89
C THR A 62 -49.00 22.18 39.92
N GLY A 63 -49.51 23.37 39.58
CA GLY A 63 -50.28 24.23 40.51
C GLY A 63 -51.57 23.61 41.06
N ASN A 64 -52.04 22.50 40.49
CA ASN A 64 -53.23 21.76 40.93
C ASN A 64 -52.89 20.51 41.76
N ASP A 65 -51.65 20.39 42.27
CA ASP A 65 -51.13 19.19 42.95
C ASP A 65 -51.02 17.92 42.08
N GLU A 66 -51.34 18.02 40.78
CA GLU A 66 -51.14 16.94 39.81
C GLU A 66 -49.65 16.79 39.44
N GLU A 67 -49.20 15.54 39.34
CA GLU A 67 -47.82 15.19 38.97
C GLU A 67 -47.71 14.94 37.46
N GLN A 68 -46.86 15.72 36.79
CA GLN A 68 -46.54 15.54 35.38
C GLN A 68 -45.18 14.87 35.23
N LEU A 69 -45.07 13.88 34.34
CA LEU A 69 -43.78 13.28 33.98
C LEU A 69 -42.92 14.31 33.26
N ALA A 70 -41.69 14.52 33.74
CA ALA A 70 -40.75 15.49 33.18
C ALA A 70 -39.58 14.82 32.46
N SER A 71 -39.07 13.71 32.98
CA SER A 71 -38.01 12.93 32.36
C SER A 71 -38.14 11.45 32.72
N MET A 72 -37.67 10.58 31.84
CA MET A 72 -37.73 9.13 31.97
C MET A 72 -36.42 8.48 31.54
N VAL A 73 -36.11 7.33 32.13
CA VAL A 73 -35.07 6.42 31.67
C VAL A 73 -35.47 4.99 32.00
N LEU A 74 -35.24 4.05 31.09
CA LEU A 74 -35.55 2.63 31.27
C LEU A 74 -34.25 1.83 31.29
N GLN A 75 -34.26 0.67 31.96
CA GLN A 75 -33.23 -0.33 31.78
C GLN A 75 -33.52 -1.10 30.48
N GLY A 76 -32.63 -0.98 29.51
CA GLY A 76 -32.73 -1.65 28.21
C GLY A 76 -32.46 -3.16 28.30
N GLU A 77 -32.64 -3.86 27.18
CA GLU A 77 -32.47 -5.32 27.08
C GLU A 77 -31.04 -5.80 27.35
N TYR A 78 -30.05 -4.92 27.20
CA TYR A 78 -28.64 -5.18 27.50
C TYR A 78 -28.31 -5.02 29.00
N GLY A 79 -29.28 -4.69 29.84
CA GLY A 79 -29.13 -4.51 31.29
C GLY A 79 -28.67 -3.12 31.74
N GLY A 80 -28.28 -2.24 30.81
CA GLY A 80 -27.88 -0.85 31.06
C GLY A 80 -29.01 0.17 30.92
N LEU A 81 -28.68 1.46 31.03
CA LEU A 81 -29.59 2.58 30.79
C LEU A 81 -29.92 2.72 29.29
N GLY A 82 -31.19 2.88 28.98
CA GLY A 82 -31.72 3.11 27.64
C GLY A 82 -32.96 4.01 27.69
N LEU A 83 -33.41 4.45 26.51
CA LEU A 83 -34.63 5.26 26.34
C LEU A 83 -34.67 6.49 27.29
N LEU A 84 -33.53 7.15 27.50
CA LEU A 84 -33.46 8.39 28.27
C LEU A 84 -34.14 9.50 27.46
N GLN A 85 -35.19 10.10 28.02
CA GLN A 85 -35.91 11.20 27.40
C GLN A 85 -36.29 12.25 28.45
N THR A 86 -36.27 13.52 28.05
CA THR A 86 -36.85 14.63 28.82
C THR A 86 -37.91 15.29 27.95
N LEU A 87 -39.14 15.41 28.46
CA LEU A 87 -40.22 16.07 27.73
C LEU A 87 -39.83 17.51 27.42
N THR A 88 -40.23 18.01 26.25
CA THR A 88 -39.74 19.26 25.65
C THR A 88 -39.84 20.45 26.61
N GLU A 89 -40.97 20.60 27.29
CA GLU A 89 -41.27 21.65 28.26
C GLU A 89 -40.46 21.56 29.57
N HIS A 90 -39.78 20.43 29.78
CA HIS A 90 -38.98 20.12 30.97
C HIS A 90 -37.47 20.03 30.69
N GLN A 91 -37.03 20.30 29.46
CA GLN A 91 -35.61 20.29 29.10
C GLN A 91 -34.80 21.39 29.80
N ARG A 92 -33.48 21.18 29.92
CA ARG A 92 -32.50 22.10 30.55
C ARG A 92 -32.76 22.43 32.04
N LYS A 93 -33.57 21.62 32.73
CA LYS A 93 -33.87 21.76 34.16
C LYS A 93 -33.16 20.73 35.06
N GLY A 94 -32.23 19.95 34.50
CA GLY A 94 -31.47 18.92 35.24
C GLY A 94 -32.20 17.59 35.48
N TYR A 95 -33.43 17.42 34.99
CA TYR A 95 -34.22 16.21 35.26
C TYR A 95 -33.62 14.93 34.65
N ALA A 96 -32.98 15.01 33.49
CA ALA A 96 -32.28 13.87 32.89
C ALA A 96 -31.15 13.33 33.79
N GLU A 97 -30.42 14.22 34.46
CA GLU A 97 -29.37 13.87 35.42
C GLU A 97 -29.97 13.16 36.65
N ILE A 98 -31.09 13.66 37.16
CA ILE A 98 -31.81 13.04 38.27
C ILE A 98 -32.28 11.63 37.89
N ALA A 99 -32.91 11.48 36.71
CA ALA A 99 -33.42 10.20 36.22
C ALA A 99 -32.29 9.17 36.07
N THR A 100 -31.19 9.55 35.39
CA THR A 100 -30.05 8.67 35.15
C THR A 100 -29.29 8.32 36.42
N ALA A 101 -29.06 9.28 37.32
CA ALA A 101 -28.39 9.03 38.60
C ALA A 101 -29.19 8.06 39.47
N SER A 102 -30.52 8.22 39.49
CA SER A 102 -31.43 7.34 40.23
C SER A 102 -31.41 5.92 39.68
N LEU A 103 -31.59 5.72 38.37
CA LEU A 103 -31.55 4.38 37.77
C LEU A 103 -30.17 3.74 37.92
N THR A 104 -29.09 4.51 37.74
CA THR A 104 -27.71 4.02 37.91
C THR A 104 -27.51 3.47 39.32
N LYS A 105 -28.01 4.17 40.34
CA LYS A 105 -27.93 3.73 41.73
C LYS A 105 -28.73 2.45 41.96
N THR A 106 -29.96 2.36 41.43
CA THR A 106 -30.79 1.14 41.48
C THR A 106 -30.07 -0.06 40.86
N LEU A 107 -29.51 0.09 39.66
CA LEU A 107 -28.75 -0.98 39.00
C LEU A 107 -27.52 -1.41 39.82
N GLY A 108 -26.81 -0.45 40.42
CA GLY A 108 -25.69 -0.73 41.30
C GLY A 108 -26.08 -1.56 42.53
N MET A 109 -27.24 -1.29 43.14
CA MET A 109 -27.75 -2.05 44.29
C MET A 109 -28.06 -3.52 43.95
N GLU A 110 -28.48 -3.79 42.70
CA GLU A 110 -28.72 -5.13 42.17
C GLU A 110 -27.44 -5.83 41.69
N GLY A 111 -26.27 -5.22 41.85
CA GLY A 111 -25.00 -5.74 41.35
C GLY A 111 -24.86 -5.67 39.82
N ILE A 112 -25.76 -4.96 39.14
CA ILE A 112 -25.73 -4.79 37.69
C ILE A 112 -24.79 -3.63 37.35
N MET A 113 -23.87 -3.85 36.42
CA MET A 113 -22.91 -2.84 35.98
C MET A 113 -23.60 -1.76 35.13
N PRO A 114 -23.78 -0.51 35.61
CA PRO A 114 -24.50 0.48 34.83
C PRO A 114 -23.68 0.96 33.65
N HIS A 115 -24.29 0.94 32.47
CA HIS A 115 -23.73 1.36 31.19
C HIS A 115 -24.85 1.92 30.32
N GLY A 116 -24.55 2.72 29.30
CA GLY A 116 -25.56 3.24 28.38
C GLY A 116 -24.96 3.52 27.01
N ALA A 117 -25.76 3.32 25.96
CA ALA A 117 -25.40 3.68 24.59
C ALA A 117 -26.01 5.04 24.25
N ARG A 118 -25.24 5.92 23.60
CA ARG A 118 -25.70 7.25 23.15
C ARG A 118 -25.50 7.37 21.65
N CYS A 119 -26.53 7.82 20.92
CA CYS A 119 -26.42 8.10 19.49
C CYS A 119 -25.52 9.33 19.26
N ARG A 120 -24.59 9.23 18.29
CA ARG A 120 -23.58 10.26 18.00
C ARG A 120 -24.18 11.56 17.43
N MET A 121 -25.40 11.49 16.88
CA MET A 121 -26.10 12.63 16.24
C MET A 121 -26.72 13.61 17.25
N ASP A 122 -26.95 13.21 18.50
CA ASP A 122 -27.65 14.02 19.52
C ASP A 122 -26.74 15.07 20.23
N GLN A 123 -25.63 15.46 19.59
CA GLN A 123 -24.59 16.33 20.15
C GLN A 123 -24.41 17.68 19.45
N LEU A 124 -25.29 18.10 18.53
CA LEU A 124 -25.08 19.37 17.82
C LEU A 124 -26.07 20.47 18.26
N PRO A 125 -25.73 21.32 19.26
CA PRO A 125 -26.35 22.63 19.39
C PRO A 125 -25.80 23.59 18.32
N ASN A 126 -26.69 24.40 17.73
CA ASN A 126 -26.41 25.42 16.70
C ASN A 126 -25.55 26.63 17.16
N GLU A 127 -24.84 26.57 18.30
CA GLU A 127 -24.09 27.70 18.88
C GLU A 127 -22.55 27.60 18.72
N MET A 128 -22.01 26.72 17.86
CA MET A 128 -20.59 26.29 17.96
C MET A 128 -19.53 27.10 17.18
N SER A 129 -19.87 28.11 16.38
CA SER A 129 -18.87 28.70 15.45
C SER A 129 -17.74 29.53 16.10
N SER A 130 -17.84 29.90 17.39
CA SER A 130 -16.75 30.60 18.10
C SER A 130 -16.01 29.73 19.12
N LYS A 131 -16.49 28.52 19.40
CA LYS A 131 -16.02 27.70 20.54
C LYS A 131 -14.93 26.68 20.18
N TYR A 132 -14.57 26.55 18.90
CA TYR A 132 -13.58 25.57 18.44
C TYR A 132 -12.58 26.15 17.44
N ALA A 133 -12.35 27.47 17.45
CA ALA A 133 -11.45 28.12 16.52
C ALA A 133 -10.04 27.52 16.62
N LEU A 134 -9.44 27.16 15.46
CA LEU A 134 -8.05 26.76 15.40
C LEU A 134 -7.16 27.97 15.69
N GLN A 135 -6.36 27.91 16.74
CA GLN A 135 -5.45 29.00 17.12
C GLN A 135 -3.99 28.58 16.92
N PRO A 136 -3.15 29.47 16.35
CA PRO A 136 -1.71 29.27 16.31
C PRO A 136 -1.10 29.12 17.70
N LEU A 137 -0.26 28.12 17.89
CA LEU A 137 0.52 27.95 19.10
C LEU A 137 1.79 28.81 19.06
N ALA A 138 2.12 29.40 20.22
CA ALA A 138 3.43 30.01 20.42
C ALA A 138 4.51 28.93 20.54
N LYS A 139 5.76 29.25 20.13
CA LYS A 139 6.90 28.33 20.20
C LYS A 139 7.12 27.77 21.62
N SER A 140 6.85 28.55 22.65
CA SER A 140 6.95 28.15 24.07
C SER A 140 5.96 27.05 24.48
N GLN A 141 4.88 26.84 23.71
CA GLN A 141 3.86 25.82 23.99
C GLN A 141 4.16 24.48 23.30
N ILE A 142 5.03 24.46 22.29
CA ILE A 142 5.41 23.25 21.53
C ILE A 142 5.94 22.13 22.44
N PRO A 143 6.82 22.38 23.44
CA PRO A 143 7.29 21.32 24.34
C PRO A 143 6.16 20.64 25.11
N LYS A 144 5.14 21.41 25.55
CA LYS A 144 3.97 20.84 26.24
C LYS A 144 3.15 19.95 25.31
N LEU A 145 2.91 20.39 24.07
CA LEU A 145 2.21 19.59 23.07
C LEU A 145 2.98 18.30 22.74
N LEU A 146 4.31 18.36 22.64
CA LEU A 146 5.15 17.18 22.43
C LEU A 146 5.02 16.16 23.57
N GLU A 147 5.02 16.61 24.84
CA GLU A 147 4.79 15.71 25.98
C GLU A 147 3.39 15.11 25.99
N THR A 148 2.35 15.88 25.64
CA THR A 148 1.00 15.35 25.45
C THR A 148 0.96 14.31 24.34
N LEU A 149 1.49 14.61 23.15
CA LEU A 149 1.52 13.65 22.05
C LEU A 149 2.30 12.39 22.45
N LYS A 150 3.42 12.52 23.15
CA LYS A 150 4.21 11.37 23.63
C LYS A 150 3.44 10.46 24.59
N SER A 151 2.58 11.01 25.46
CA SER A 151 1.74 10.20 26.37
C SER A 151 0.63 9.45 25.64
N LEU A 152 0.29 9.88 24.42
CA LEU A 152 -0.74 9.30 23.55
C LEU A 152 -0.21 8.26 22.55
N LEU A 153 1.06 7.85 22.67
CA LEU A 153 1.61 6.79 21.85
C LEU A 153 0.90 5.44 22.14
N PRO A 154 0.66 4.60 21.12
CA PRO A 154 1.16 4.71 19.75
C PRO A 154 0.28 5.55 18.80
N ASP A 155 -0.91 5.98 19.22
CA ASP A 155 -1.89 6.59 18.31
C ASP A 155 -1.41 7.92 17.72
N SER A 156 -0.65 8.69 18.49
CA SER A 156 -0.06 9.97 18.10
C SER A 156 1.28 9.87 17.37
N ILE A 157 1.80 8.66 17.06
CA ILE A 157 3.20 8.45 16.67
C ILE A 157 3.63 9.33 15.49
N ILE A 158 2.78 9.47 14.47
CA ILE A 158 3.09 10.31 13.31
C ILE A 158 3.11 11.79 13.68
N ALA A 159 2.09 12.28 14.41
CA ALA A 159 2.03 13.68 14.85
C ALA A 159 3.19 14.05 15.76
N TYR A 160 3.53 13.19 16.72
CA TYR A 160 4.67 13.36 17.62
C TYR A 160 5.98 13.48 16.83
N HIS A 161 6.27 12.53 15.94
CA HIS A 161 7.52 12.55 15.17
C HIS A 161 7.56 13.64 14.12
N TRP A 162 6.42 14.00 13.52
CA TRP A 162 6.32 15.12 12.58
C TRP A 162 6.68 16.44 13.28
N LEU A 163 6.11 16.69 14.46
CA LEU A 163 6.40 17.90 15.24
C LEU A 163 7.83 17.92 15.77
N LEU A 164 8.31 16.78 16.27
CA LEU A 164 9.68 16.64 16.79
C LEU A 164 10.73 16.89 15.70
N ASN A 165 10.55 16.30 14.51
CA ASN A 165 11.46 16.47 13.40
C ASN A 165 11.38 17.88 12.81
N GLY A 166 10.17 18.42 12.62
CA GLY A 166 10.00 19.78 12.15
C GLY A 166 10.67 20.81 13.07
N SER A 167 10.56 20.64 14.39
CA SER A 167 11.25 21.50 15.36
C SER A 167 12.78 21.41 15.22
N ARG A 168 13.32 20.19 15.05
CA ARG A 168 14.77 19.99 14.83
C ARG A 168 15.29 20.63 13.56
N TRP A 169 14.51 20.55 12.48
CA TRP A 169 14.89 21.14 11.19
C TRP A 169 14.97 22.65 11.23
N ILE A 170 14.00 23.30 11.88
CA ILE A 170 14.01 24.77 12.06
C ILE A 170 15.17 25.19 12.97
N ASP A 171 15.32 24.55 14.13
CA ASP A 171 16.27 25.00 15.13
C ASP A 171 17.73 24.59 14.83
N GLY A 172 17.93 23.47 14.13
CA GLY A 172 19.26 22.87 13.94
C GLY A 172 19.87 23.06 12.55
N HIS A 173 19.08 23.34 11.52
CA HIS A 173 19.55 23.26 10.12
C HIS A 173 19.22 24.48 9.24
N GLY A 174 18.64 25.54 9.81
CA GLY A 174 18.38 26.80 9.10
C GLY A 174 17.50 26.62 7.85
N LEU A 175 16.56 25.67 7.89
CA LEU A 175 15.57 25.50 6.84
C LEU A 175 14.70 26.76 6.77
N ASP A 176 14.68 27.41 5.60
CA ASP A 176 13.82 28.57 5.32
C ASP A 176 12.37 28.12 5.13
N SER A 177 11.76 27.66 6.22
CA SER A 177 10.42 27.09 6.23
C SER A 177 9.69 27.52 7.49
N LYS A 178 8.39 27.78 7.37
CA LYS A 178 7.54 28.20 8.48
C LYS A 178 6.71 27.02 8.95
N ILE A 179 6.87 26.63 10.21
CA ILE A 179 5.96 25.68 10.86
C ILE A 179 4.86 26.45 11.57
N LEU A 180 3.61 26.12 11.23
CA LEU A 180 2.42 26.60 11.88
C LEU A 180 1.71 25.42 12.54
N ILE A 181 1.56 25.49 13.87
CA ILE A 181 0.81 24.49 14.64
C ILE A 181 -0.48 25.14 15.12
N LEU A 182 -1.61 24.54 14.77
CA LEU A 182 -2.93 25.01 15.12
C LEU A 182 -3.59 24.02 16.07
N CYS A 183 -4.08 24.49 17.20
CA CYS A 183 -4.85 23.68 18.15
C CYS A 183 -6.25 24.28 18.36
N PRO A 184 -7.29 23.46 18.54
CA PRO A 184 -8.61 23.94 18.92
C PRO A 184 -8.54 24.79 20.20
N ASN A 185 -8.92 26.06 20.11
CA ASN A 185 -8.82 27.06 21.19
C ASN A 185 -7.41 27.23 21.78
N GLY A 186 -6.36 26.84 21.04
CA GLY A 186 -4.99 26.85 21.54
C GLY A 186 -4.71 25.80 22.63
N ASP A 187 -5.62 24.84 22.85
CA ASP A 187 -5.47 23.81 23.87
C ASP A 187 -4.52 22.69 23.40
N THR A 188 -3.52 22.41 24.23
CA THR A 188 -2.49 21.39 24.01
C THR A 188 -2.73 20.12 24.82
N ASN A 189 -3.77 20.09 25.66
CA ASN A 189 -3.96 19.03 26.66
C ASN A 189 -4.41 17.69 26.06
N ASP A 190 -5.14 17.69 24.95
CA ASP A 190 -5.64 16.45 24.32
C ASP A 190 -4.82 16.03 23.07
N GLY A 191 -3.83 16.84 22.69
CA GLY A 191 -2.94 16.60 21.56
C GLY A 191 -3.53 16.89 20.19
N SER A 192 -4.82 17.25 20.09
CA SER A 192 -5.49 17.53 18.81
C SER A 192 -4.85 18.73 18.13
N MET A 193 -4.36 18.55 16.90
CA MET A 193 -3.62 19.58 16.17
C MET A 193 -3.75 19.46 14.66
N VAL A 194 -3.56 20.60 13.98
CA VAL A 194 -3.18 20.68 12.58
C VAL A 194 -1.77 21.25 12.51
N GLY A 195 -0.84 20.49 11.96
CA GLY A 195 0.52 20.94 11.70
C GLY A 195 0.68 21.29 10.22
N LEU A 196 1.27 22.44 9.91
CA LEU A 196 1.56 22.90 8.55
C LEU A 196 3.02 23.32 8.46
N ILE A 197 3.69 22.94 7.37
CA ILE A 197 4.99 23.45 6.94
C ILE A 197 4.76 24.19 5.63
N ASP A 198 5.06 25.48 5.63
CA ASP A 198 5.11 26.32 4.44
C ASP A 198 6.57 26.55 4.03
N GLY A 199 6.84 26.53 2.72
CA GLY A 199 8.17 26.86 2.20
C GLY A 199 9.19 25.73 2.34
N LEU A 200 8.77 24.45 2.46
CA LEU A 200 9.70 23.35 2.70
C LEU A 200 10.80 23.34 1.61
N ALA A 201 12.05 23.64 2.01
CA ALA A 201 13.19 23.80 1.10
C ALA A 201 12.96 24.79 -0.06
N GLY A 202 12.23 25.90 0.18
CA GLY A 202 11.93 26.93 -0.83
C GLY A 202 10.74 26.59 -1.75
N HIS A 203 10.04 25.48 -1.49
CA HIS A 203 8.88 25.06 -2.27
C HIS A 203 7.62 25.90 -1.93
N ASN A 204 6.84 26.32 -2.92
CA ASN A 204 5.70 27.25 -2.71
C ASN A 204 4.42 26.62 -2.14
N LYS A 205 4.42 25.30 -1.91
CA LYS A 205 3.27 24.55 -1.39
C LYS A 205 3.38 24.25 0.10
N ILE A 206 2.22 24.02 0.69
CA ILE A 206 2.04 23.66 2.10
C ILE A 206 1.92 22.14 2.23
N PHE A 207 2.64 21.60 3.20
CA PHE A 207 2.56 20.20 3.62
C PHE A 207 2.10 20.15 5.07
N GLY A 208 1.23 19.22 5.42
CA GLY A 208 0.71 19.17 6.77
C GLY A 208 0.41 17.80 7.31
N THR A 209 -0.06 17.78 8.55
CA THR A 209 -0.57 16.60 9.25
C THR A 209 -1.74 17.02 10.12
N VAL A 210 -2.64 16.08 10.41
CA VAL A 210 -3.76 16.28 11.32
C VAL A 210 -3.83 15.12 12.29
N TYR A 211 -3.87 15.43 13.57
CA TYR A 211 -4.12 14.45 14.62
C TYR A 211 -5.27 14.93 15.50
N VAL A 212 -6.16 14.00 15.83
CA VAL A 212 -7.35 14.27 16.62
C VAL A 212 -7.76 13.02 17.36
N GLN A 213 -8.13 13.19 18.63
CA GLN A 213 -8.70 12.12 19.44
C GLN A 213 -10.10 11.72 18.94
N PRO A 214 -10.51 10.45 19.07
CA PRO A 214 -11.83 9.98 18.62
C PRO A 214 -13.01 10.85 19.07
N GLU A 215 -12.99 11.31 20.31
CA GLU A 215 -14.02 12.13 20.96
C GLU A 215 -14.09 13.58 20.44
N ASN A 216 -13.07 14.03 19.70
CA ASN A 216 -12.96 15.40 19.21
C ASN A 216 -13.07 15.54 17.68
N MET A 217 -13.30 14.44 16.95
CA MET A 217 -13.37 14.45 15.49
C MET A 217 -14.39 15.46 14.93
N ASP A 218 -15.60 15.50 15.48
CA ASP A 218 -16.65 16.39 14.98
C ASP A 218 -16.32 17.86 15.25
N LYS A 219 -15.72 18.16 16.41
CA LYS A 219 -15.24 19.50 16.76
C LYS A 219 -14.09 19.93 15.85
N MET A 220 -13.13 19.04 15.62
CA MET A 220 -12.00 19.30 14.73
C MET A 220 -12.46 19.51 13.28
N LYS A 221 -13.44 18.75 12.80
CA LYS A 221 -14.05 18.98 11.48
C LYS A 221 -14.59 20.39 11.34
N ILE A 222 -15.35 20.87 12.32
CA ILE A 222 -15.88 22.24 12.34
C ILE A 222 -14.73 23.25 12.38
N ALA A 223 -13.76 23.05 13.27
CA ALA A 223 -12.59 23.91 13.43
C ALA A 223 -11.78 24.07 12.13
N ILE A 224 -11.52 22.96 11.42
CA ILE A 224 -10.81 22.97 10.13
C ILE A 224 -11.69 23.58 9.03
N LYS A 225 -13.02 23.37 9.07
CA LYS A 225 -13.92 23.97 8.08
C LYS A 225 -13.96 25.49 8.19
N GLU A 226 -13.98 26.01 9.41
CA GLU A 226 -14.15 27.44 9.69
C GLU A 226 -12.82 28.23 9.70
N THR A 227 -11.68 27.55 9.83
CA THR A 227 -10.39 28.26 9.86
C THR A 227 -10.05 28.95 8.54
N GLU A 228 -9.41 30.11 8.68
CA GLU A 228 -8.78 30.89 7.61
C GLU A 228 -7.25 30.72 7.60
N HIS A 229 -6.69 29.99 8.58
CA HIS A 229 -5.24 29.78 8.69
C HIS A 229 -4.67 28.80 7.67
N ILE A 230 -5.52 28.06 6.94
CA ILE A 230 -5.10 27.09 5.92
C ILE A 230 -5.34 27.70 4.54
N GLU A 231 -4.26 27.94 3.80
CA GLU A 231 -4.31 28.33 2.39
C GLU A 231 -4.57 27.08 1.52
N TRP A 232 -5.84 26.71 1.41
CA TRP A 232 -6.29 25.47 0.76
C TRP A 232 -5.78 25.28 -0.67
N GLU A 233 -5.61 26.36 -1.44
CA GLU A 233 -5.08 26.33 -2.82
C GLU A 233 -3.59 25.95 -2.90
N ARG A 234 -2.84 26.18 -1.82
CA ARG A 234 -1.40 25.88 -1.72
C ARG A 234 -1.16 24.54 -1.01
N LEU A 235 -2.16 23.93 -0.39
CA LEU A 235 -2.04 22.66 0.31
C LEU A 235 -1.78 21.52 -0.70
N LYS A 236 -0.57 20.96 -0.72
CA LYS A 236 -0.21 19.84 -1.60
C LYS A 236 -0.49 18.49 -0.95
N HIS A 237 -0.16 18.31 0.34
CA HIS A 237 -0.39 17.05 1.05
C HIS A 237 -0.76 17.22 2.51
N LEU A 238 -1.67 16.35 2.98
CA LEU A 238 -1.83 16.02 4.39
C LEU A 238 -1.38 14.58 4.63
N ILE A 239 -0.32 14.43 5.42
CA ILE A 239 0.37 13.16 5.65
C ILE A 239 0.04 12.66 7.05
N GLY A 240 -0.10 11.35 7.20
CA GLY A 240 -0.33 10.75 8.52
C GLY A 240 -1.72 10.97 9.09
N VAL A 241 -2.70 11.33 8.24
CA VAL A 241 -4.09 11.50 8.67
C VAL A 241 -4.63 10.14 9.11
N TRP A 242 -5.19 10.11 10.31
CA TRP A 242 -5.76 8.89 10.85
C TRP A 242 -6.98 8.44 10.03
N ARG A 243 -7.05 7.15 9.66
CA ARG A 243 -8.09 6.62 8.77
C ARG A 243 -9.51 6.97 9.22
N ARG A 244 -9.75 7.02 10.53
CA ARG A 244 -11.05 7.35 11.11
C ARG A 244 -11.47 8.81 10.89
N PHE A 245 -10.52 9.71 10.67
CA PHE A 245 -10.77 11.13 10.42
C PHE A 245 -10.85 11.47 8.92
N VAL A 246 -10.47 10.55 8.03
CA VAL A 246 -10.55 10.76 6.57
C VAL A 246 -11.95 11.17 6.11
N PRO A 247 -13.06 10.54 6.55
CA PRO A 247 -14.41 10.97 6.13
C PRO A 247 -14.72 12.42 6.49
N HIS A 248 -14.35 12.84 7.72
CA HIS A 248 -14.54 14.21 8.19
C HIS A 248 -13.74 15.21 7.36
N LEU A 249 -12.47 14.89 7.08
CA LEU A 249 -11.58 15.73 6.28
C LEU A 249 -12.04 15.82 4.82
N THR A 250 -12.51 14.72 4.24
CA THR A 250 -13.09 14.65 2.90
C THR A 250 -14.28 15.60 2.75
N GLU A 251 -15.16 15.67 3.75
CA GLU A 251 -16.26 16.64 3.74
C GLU A 251 -15.75 18.09 3.79
N VAL A 252 -14.70 18.37 4.57
CA VAL A 252 -14.11 19.71 4.66
C VAL A 252 -13.46 20.10 3.33
N MET A 253 -12.67 19.22 2.72
CA MET A 253 -12.02 19.47 1.44
C MET A 253 -13.03 19.75 0.33
N LYS A 254 -14.12 18.97 0.25
CA LYS A 254 -15.23 19.21 -0.68
C LYS A 254 -15.87 20.58 -0.46
N ALA A 255 -16.13 20.94 0.80
CA ALA A 255 -16.70 22.25 1.14
C ALA A 255 -15.77 23.43 0.81
N LYS A 256 -14.45 23.18 0.77
CA LYS A 256 -13.42 24.16 0.37
C LYS A 256 -13.11 24.14 -1.14
N GLY A 257 -13.80 23.30 -1.93
CA GLY A 257 -13.57 23.19 -3.37
C GLY A 257 -12.22 22.57 -3.75
N VAL A 258 -11.61 21.80 -2.85
CA VAL A 258 -10.30 21.16 -3.08
C VAL A 258 -10.50 19.76 -3.64
N GLU A 259 -9.92 19.49 -4.80
CA GLU A 259 -9.79 18.14 -5.33
C GLU A 259 -8.65 17.39 -4.62
N PHE A 260 -8.87 16.12 -4.28
CA PHE A 260 -7.89 15.32 -3.58
C PHE A 260 -8.00 13.84 -3.94
N THR A 261 -6.88 13.13 -3.75
CA THR A 261 -6.78 11.68 -3.94
C THR A 261 -6.36 11.04 -2.63
N GLU A 262 -7.11 10.03 -2.17
CA GLU A 262 -6.78 9.26 -0.98
C GLU A 262 -5.74 8.19 -1.31
N ASN A 263 -4.66 8.11 -0.52
CA ASN A 263 -3.65 7.06 -0.64
C ASN A 263 -3.47 6.37 0.73
N TYR A 264 -3.88 5.11 0.82
CA TYR A 264 -3.78 4.33 2.04
C TYR A 264 -2.46 3.57 2.08
N ARG A 265 -1.61 3.88 3.08
CA ARG A 265 -0.37 3.15 3.36
C ARG A 265 -0.31 2.71 4.81
N THR A 266 0.35 1.58 5.04
CA THR A 266 0.59 1.04 6.38
C THR A 266 1.71 1.81 7.07
N VAL A 267 1.50 2.20 8.32
CA VAL A 267 2.57 2.72 9.19
C VAL A 267 3.20 1.54 9.93
N ASN A 268 4.50 1.37 9.77
CA ASN A 268 5.28 0.41 10.55
C ASN A 268 5.97 1.14 11.71
N ALA A 269 5.85 0.61 12.92
CA ALA A 269 6.47 1.18 14.12
C ALA A 269 7.42 0.14 14.76
N MET A 270 8.54 0.63 15.30
CA MET A 270 9.51 -0.16 16.04
C MET A 270 9.91 0.60 17.31
N THR A 271 10.03 -0.09 18.44
CA THR A 271 10.51 0.54 19.67
C THR A 271 12.00 0.85 19.56
N ILE A 272 12.46 1.88 20.27
CA ILE A 272 13.88 2.28 20.29
C ILE A 272 14.76 1.12 20.78
N LEU A 273 14.33 0.38 21.80
CA LEU A 273 15.08 -0.78 22.31
C LEU A 273 15.20 -1.89 21.27
N LYS A 274 14.11 -2.19 20.54
CA LYS A 274 14.14 -3.18 19.47
C LYS A 274 15.05 -2.72 18.33
N ALA A 275 14.95 -1.46 17.90
CA ALA A 275 15.80 -0.89 16.86
C ALA A 275 17.29 -0.92 17.25
N ALA A 276 17.62 -0.56 18.50
CA ALA A 276 18.99 -0.58 19.01
C ALA A 276 19.55 -2.00 19.18
N SER A 277 18.68 -3.00 19.38
CA SER A 277 19.06 -4.40 19.49
C SER A 277 19.21 -5.14 18.16
N LEU A 278 18.89 -4.49 17.02
CA LEU A 278 18.99 -5.15 15.72
C LEU A 278 20.45 -5.48 15.41
N PRO A 279 20.75 -6.72 15.00
CA PRO A 279 22.10 -7.06 14.57
C PRO A 279 22.43 -6.28 13.29
N SER A 280 23.68 -5.80 13.20
CA SER A 280 24.17 -5.25 11.94
C SER A 280 24.07 -6.32 10.86
N PRO A 281 23.45 -6.02 9.71
CA PRO A 281 23.37 -6.98 8.62
C PRO A 281 24.79 -7.32 8.12
N LYS A 282 25.00 -8.57 7.71
CA LYS A 282 26.23 -8.93 6.99
C LYS A 282 26.20 -8.25 5.63
N ILE A 283 27.09 -7.29 5.44
CA ILE A 283 27.25 -6.58 4.16
C ILE A 283 28.16 -7.46 3.28
N PRO A 284 27.72 -7.86 2.06
CA PRO A 284 28.56 -8.56 1.11
C PRO A 284 29.86 -7.79 0.80
N GLU A 285 30.97 -8.50 0.55
CA GLU A 285 32.29 -7.88 0.34
C GLU A 285 32.33 -6.88 -0.84
N ASN A 286 31.43 -7.05 -1.80
CA ASN A 286 31.29 -6.18 -2.96
C ASN A 286 30.35 -4.99 -2.74
N ILE A 287 29.88 -4.74 -1.52
CA ILE A 287 28.98 -3.61 -1.21
C ILE A 287 29.64 -2.72 -0.16
N ARG A 288 29.65 -1.42 -0.41
CA ARG A 288 29.96 -0.40 0.59
C ARG A 288 28.68 0.30 1.02
N VAL A 289 28.58 0.54 2.32
CA VAL A 289 27.47 1.28 2.92
C VAL A 289 28.02 2.60 3.44
N GLY A 290 27.40 3.71 3.06
CA GLY A 290 27.87 5.05 3.39
C GLY A 290 26.75 6.09 3.40
N PRO A 291 27.01 7.32 3.87
CA PRO A 291 26.03 8.39 3.84
C PRO A 291 25.70 8.80 2.40
N LEU A 292 24.44 9.14 2.13
CA LEU A 292 24.06 9.78 0.87
C LEU A 292 24.44 11.26 0.91
N ASP A 293 24.71 11.81 -0.27
CA ASP A 293 24.98 13.23 -0.50
C ASP A 293 24.36 13.70 -1.83
N GLY A 294 24.57 14.97 -2.18
CA GLY A 294 24.00 15.56 -3.40
C GLY A 294 24.40 14.85 -4.70
N SER A 295 25.53 14.12 -4.74
CA SER A 295 25.92 13.36 -5.94
C SER A 295 25.02 12.16 -6.24
N HIS A 296 24.24 11.72 -5.25
CA HIS A 296 23.31 10.60 -5.38
C HIS A 296 21.89 11.03 -5.81
N LEU A 297 21.65 12.34 -5.93
CA LEU A 297 20.32 12.90 -6.15
C LEU A 297 19.69 12.42 -7.46
N ASP A 298 20.47 12.39 -8.55
CA ASP A 298 19.98 11.95 -9.87
C ASP A 298 19.56 10.48 -9.83
N VAL A 299 20.39 9.62 -9.24
CA VAL A 299 20.06 8.20 -9.06
C VAL A 299 18.75 8.05 -8.29
N PHE A 300 18.55 8.77 -7.19
CA PHE A 300 17.30 8.71 -6.45
C PHE A 300 16.09 9.18 -7.28
N CYS A 301 16.22 10.31 -7.97
CA CYS A 301 15.15 10.91 -8.76
C CYS A 301 14.75 10.03 -9.96
N ASP A 302 15.73 9.50 -10.69
CA ASP A 302 15.53 8.66 -11.88
C ASP A 302 14.88 7.31 -11.56
N ASN A 303 15.05 6.85 -10.31
CA ASN A 303 14.55 5.56 -9.85
C ASN A 303 13.20 5.64 -9.12
N TRP A 304 12.64 6.83 -8.92
CA TRP A 304 11.36 6.99 -8.23
C TRP A 304 10.20 7.06 -9.25
N PRO A 305 9.34 6.01 -9.36
CA PRO A 305 8.30 5.92 -10.41
C PRO A 305 7.21 6.99 -10.35
N HIS A 306 7.14 7.74 -9.26
CA HIS A 306 6.18 8.84 -9.06
C HIS A 306 6.93 10.13 -8.69
N TYR A 307 8.18 10.25 -9.15
CA TYR A 307 8.97 11.44 -8.95
C TYR A 307 8.28 12.65 -9.58
N ASP A 308 8.09 13.68 -8.77
CA ASP A 308 7.65 14.99 -9.22
C ASP A 308 8.88 15.91 -9.16
N PRO A 309 9.36 16.45 -10.30
CA PRO A 309 10.53 17.32 -10.35
C PRO A 309 10.48 18.52 -9.40
N GLU A 310 9.27 18.99 -9.03
CA GLU A 310 9.08 20.05 -8.03
C GLU A 310 9.70 19.69 -6.66
N PHE A 311 9.84 18.40 -6.35
CA PHE A 311 10.39 17.93 -5.08
C PHE A 311 11.92 17.81 -5.06
N ARG A 312 12.62 18.04 -6.18
CA ARG A 312 14.08 17.95 -6.22
C ARG A 312 14.77 18.75 -5.09
N PRO A 313 14.43 20.03 -4.86
CA PRO A 313 15.08 20.83 -3.82
C PRO A 313 14.79 20.30 -2.42
N VAL A 314 13.60 19.72 -2.22
CA VAL A 314 13.21 19.09 -0.95
C VAL A 314 14.07 17.86 -0.67
N ILE A 315 14.26 16.99 -1.66
CA ILE A 315 15.08 15.77 -1.51
C ILE A 315 16.54 16.15 -1.25
N GLU A 316 17.08 17.09 -2.03
CA GLU A 316 18.44 17.60 -1.83
C GLU A 316 18.64 18.12 -0.41
N LYS A 317 17.68 18.90 0.10
CA LYS A 317 17.74 19.41 1.47
C LYS A 317 17.59 18.31 2.52
N MET A 318 16.76 17.29 2.27
CA MET A 318 16.65 16.13 3.14
C MET A 318 17.96 15.35 3.25
N LEU A 319 18.73 15.21 2.16
CA LEU A 319 20.05 14.58 2.19
C LEU A 319 21.05 15.36 3.04
N GLN A 320 20.95 16.70 3.06
CA GLN A 320 21.80 17.56 3.89
C GLN A 320 21.41 17.53 5.38
N CYS A 321 20.12 17.42 5.68
CA CYS A 321 19.59 17.61 7.04
C CYS A 321 19.29 16.31 7.78
N ASN A 322 19.22 15.16 7.09
CA ASN A 322 18.86 13.88 7.71
C ASN A 322 19.94 12.82 7.49
N PRO A 323 20.15 11.91 8.47
CA PRO A 323 20.90 10.69 8.24
C PRO A 323 20.25 9.89 7.11
N SER A 324 21.06 9.53 6.14
CA SER A 324 20.67 8.83 4.93
C SER A 324 21.77 7.82 4.60
N VAL A 325 21.42 6.69 3.99
CA VAL A 325 22.36 5.58 3.77
C VAL A 325 22.17 5.06 2.35
N ASP A 326 23.28 4.91 1.62
CA ASP A 326 23.35 4.20 0.35
C ASP A 326 24.05 2.84 0.53
N SER A 327 23.78 1.93 -0.39
CA SER A 327 24.59 0.75 -0.64
C SER A 327 25.18 0.86 -2.05
N ILE A 328 26.44 1.28 -2.14
CA ILE A 328 27.18 1.34 -3.39
C ILE A 328 27.76 -0.05 -3.64
N ASN A 329 27.38 -0.68 -4.75
CA ASN A 329 28.06 -1.88 -5.21
C ASN A 329 29.48 -1.47 -5.65
N THR A 330 30.50 -1.92 -4.92
CA THR A 330 31.92 -1.69 -5.25
C THR A 330 32.46 -2.64 -6.29
N CYS A 331 31.64 -3.53 -6.85
CA CYS A 331 31.87 -3.90 -8.23
C CYS A 331 31.79 -2.60 -9.02
N LYS A 332 32.95 -1.96 -9.25
CA LYS A 332 33.13 -1.12 -10.42
C LYS A 332 32.49 -1.93 -11.54
N MET A 333 31.33 -1.49 -12.03
CA MET A 333 30.99 -1.82 -13.41
C MET A 333 32.20 -1.30 -14.18
N GLU A 334 32.92 -2.18 -14.84
CA GLU A 334 34.01 -1.76 -15.71
C GLU A 334 33.38 -0.79 -16.71
N ASP A 335 33.58 0.51 -16.47
CA ASP A 335 33.00 1.54 -17.29
C ASP A 335 33.87 1.63 -18.55
N ASP A 336 33.49 0.83 -19.53
CA ASP A 336 34.06 0.83 -20.88
C ASP A 336 33.50 1.98 -21.75
N GLY A 337 32.60 2.81 -21.21
CA GLY A 337 31.91 3.88 -21.91
C GLY A 337 30.79 3.43 -22.84
N ASP A 338 30.32 2.19 -22.79
CA ASP A 338 29.23 1.69 -23.64
C ASP A 338 27.84 2.23 -23.25
N VAL A 339 26.95 2.39 -24.24
CA VAL A 339 25.55 2.83 -24.03
C VAL A 339 24.74 1.80 -23.23
N LEU A 340 25.13 0.53 -23.28
CA LEU A 340 24.60 -0.56 -22.49
C LEU A 340 25.49 -0.86 -21.28
N VAL A 341 24.88 -1.37 -20.21
CA VAL A 341 25.59 -1.89 -19.04
C VAL A 341 25.10 -3.30 -18.72
N GLN A 342 26.04 -4.16 -18.31
CA GLN A 342 25.70 -5.50 -17.83
C GLN A 342 25.10 -5.42 -16.43
N LEU A 343 23.93 -6.04 -16.26
CA LEU A 343 23.24 -6.08 -14.99
C LEU A 343 23.87 -7.11 -14.05
N ASN A 344 24.02 -6.73 -12.78
CA ASN A 344 24.32 -7.68 -11.71
C ASN A 344 23.07 -8.49 -11.31
N ALA A 345 23.24 -9.54 -10.52
CA ALA A 345 22.15 -10.44 -10.11
C ALA A 345 20.96 -9.73 -9.42
N GLN A 346 21.21 -8.68 -8.63
CA GLN A 346 20.15 -7.91 -7.98
C GLN A 346 19.31 -7.13 -9.01
N ASN A 347 19.98 -6.47 -9.95
CA ASN A 347 19.31 -5.70 -11.01
C ASN A 347 18.57 -6.62 -11.99
N VAL A 348 19.09 -7.83 -12.26
CA VAL A 348 18.37 -8.85 -13.03
C VAL A 348 17.06 -9.27 -12.33
N ASN A 349 17.08 -9.47 -11.01
CA ASN A 349 15.86 -9.80 -10.25
C ASN A 349 14.86 -8.63 -10.20
N GLN A 350 15.33 -7.39 -10.25
CA GLN A 350 14.45 -6.23 -10.40
C GLN A 350 13.83 -6.21 -11.79
N LEU A 351 14.64 -6.39 -12.84
CA LEU A 351 14.16 -6.48 -14.22
C LEU A 351 13.10 -7.57 -14.39
N LEU A 352 13.30 -8.77 -13.82
CA LEU A 352 12.31 -9.85 -13.85
C LEU A 352 10.94 -9.42 -13.27
N ARG A 353 10.93 -8.78 -12.10
CA ARG A 353 9.70 -8.25 -11.47
C ARG A 353 9.01 -7.20 -12.34
N MET A 354 9.77 -6.43 -13.10
CA MET A 354 9.20 -5.45 -14.01
C MET A 354 8.61 -6.11 -15.26
N LEU A 355 9.33 -7.05 -15.86
CA LEU A 355 8.87 -7.79 -17.04
C LEU A 355 7.55 -8.52 -16.74
N GLU A 356 7.28 -8.96 -15.51
CA GLU A 356 5.98 -9.54 -15.12
C GLU A 356 4.79 -8.62 -15.41
N ASN A 357 4.95 -7.30 -15.28
CA ASN A 357 3.89 -6.32 -15.55
C ASN A 357 3.57 -6.19 -17.04
N TYR A 358 4.48 -6.65 -17.92
CA TYR A 358 4.35 -6.60 -19.37
C TYR A 358 4.00 -7.98 -19.97
N LEU A 359 3.54 -8.93 -19.16
CA LEU A 359 3.06 -10.20 -19.68
C LEU A 359 1.71 -10.01 -20.39
N PRO A 360 1.50 -10.63 -21.57
CA PRO A 360 2.34 -11.66 -22.19
C PRO A 360 3.47 -11.16 -23.10
N GLN A 361 3.58 -9.87 -23.40
CA GLN A 361 4.53 -9.33 -24.38
C GLN A 361 6.00 -9.59 -24.00
N SER A 362 6.33 -9.55 -22.71
CA SER A 362 7.68 -9.79 -22.18
C SER A 362 8.04 -11.26 -21.95
N ILE A 363 7.13 -12.20 -22.23
CA ILE A 363 7.24 -13.58 -21.73
C ILE A 363 8.47 -14.33 -22.25
N VAL A 364 8.92 -14.03 -23.48
CA VAL A 364 10.10 -14.68 -24.06
C VAL A 364 11.35 -14.27 -23.29
N ILE A 365 11.61 -12.97 -23.15
CA ILE A 365 12.79 -12.49 -22.42
C ILE A 365 12.73 -12.82 -20.92
N TYR A 366 11.53 -12.79 -20.31
CA TYR A 366 11.35 -13.17 -18.92
C TYR A 366 11.74 -14.63 -18.68
N ASN A 367 11.22 -15.55 -19.50
CA ASN A 367 11.54 -16.97 -19.38
C ASN A 367 13.00 -17.24 -19.73
N TRP A 368 13.57 -16.53 -20.70
CA TRP A 368 14.97 -16.64 -21.08
C TRP A 368 15.91 -16.33 -19.91
N ILE A 369 15.72 -15.18 -19.26
CA ILE A 369 16.51 -14.77 -18.09
C ILE A 369 16.39 -15.81 -16.98
N ARG A 370 15.17 -16.26 -16.66
CA ARG A 370 14.96 -17.26 -15.60
C ARG A 370 15.65 -18.59 -15.92
N LYS A 371 15.59 -19.05 -17.16
CA LYS A 371 16.24 -20.31 -17.58
C LYS A 371 17.74 -20.20 -17.50
N HIS A 372 18.32 -19.08 -17.92
CA HIS A 372 19.76 -18.89 -17.85
C HIS A 372 20.27 -18.75 -16.41
N GLN A 373 19.50 -18.14 -15.49
CA GLN A 373 19.82 -18.17 -14.06
C GLN A 373 19.87 -19.61 -13.50
N GLU A 374 19.02 -20.52 -14.00
CA GLU A 374 19.08 -21.95 -13.63
C GLU A 374 20.32 -22.65 -14.22
N TRP A 375 20.75 -22.25 -15.43
CA TRP A 375 21.84 -22.88 -16.17
C TRP A 375 23.23 -22.36 -15.83
N GLU A 376 23.34 -21.15 -15.31
CA GLU A 376 24.61 -20.52 -14.92
C GLU A 376 25.43 -21.43 -13.98
N SER A 377 24.75 -22.18 -13.11
CA SER A 377 25.39 -23.17 -12.22
C SER A 377 25.75 -24.51 -12.88
N LYS A 378 25.15 -24.82 -14.03
CA LYS A 378 25.24 -26.13 -14.72
C LYS A 378 26.16 -26.11 -15.94
N VAL A 379 26.39 -24.94 -16.53
CA VAL A 379 27.16 -24.77 -17.77
C VAL A 379 28.12 -23.58 -17.65
N PRO A 380 29.27 -23.73 -16.95
CA PRO A 380 30.21 -22.64 -16.73
C PRO A 380 30.80 -22.07 -18.04
N GLU A 381 30.83 -22.87 -19.11
CA GLU A 381 31.28 -22.44 -20.43
C GLU A 381 30.28 -21.55 -21.18
N MET A 382 29.04 -21.42 -20.69
CA MET A 382 28.03 -20.55 -21.28
C MET A 382 28.12 -19.15 -20.67
N GLU A 383 28.38 -18.15 -21.50
CA GLU A 383 28.39 -16.76 -21.08
C GLU A 383 27.01 -16.16 -21.34
N PHE A 384 26.37 -15.66 -20.29
CA PHE A 384 25.07 -14.99 -20.37
C PHE A 384 25.18 -13.57 -19.85
N LYS A 385 24.81 -12.61 -20.70
CA LYS A 385 24.78 -11.18 -20.34
C LYS A 385 23.36 -10.67 -20.42
N VAL A 386 22.89 -10.08 -19.34
CA VAL A 386 21.68 -9.26 -19.32
C VAL A 386 22.12 -7.80 -19.38
N LEU A 387 21.77 -7.11 -20.45
CA LEU A 387 22.17 -5.74 -20.73
C LEU A 387 20.95 -4.81 -20.62
N SER A 388 21.19 -3.60 -20.12
CA SER A 388 20.19 -2.53 -20.03
C SER A 388 20.81 -1.20 -20.44
N PRO A 389 20.04 -0.22 -20.96
CA PRO A 389 20.54 1.13 -21.17
C PRO A 389 21.09 1.72 -19.87
N ARG A 390 22.28 2.32 -19.96
CA ARG A 390 22.95 2.97 -18.83
C ARG A 390 22.07 4.01 -18.14
N ALA A 391 21.37 4.82 -18.94
CA ALA A 391 20.50 5.89 -18.45
C ALA A 391 19.24 5.39 -17.71
N LYS A 392 18.90 4.08 -17.79
CA LYS A 392 17.63 3.57 -17.27
C LYS A 392 17.69 2.13 -16.75
N VAL A 393 18.74 1.78 -16.01
CA VAL A 393 18.98 0.44 -15.42
C VAL A 393 17.78 -0.12 -14.64
N SER A 394 16.94 0.75 -14.08
CA SER A 394 15.78 0.42 -13.24
C SER A 394 14.42 0.56 -13.90
N SER A 395 14.37 1.00 -15.16
CA SER A 395 13.10 1.25 -15.86
C SER A 395 12.51 0.02 -16.53
N GLY A 396 13.30 -1.06 -16.70
CA GLY A 396 12.88 -2.28 -17.41
C GLY A 396 12.44 -2.04 -18.87
N CYS A 397 12.66 -0.83 -19.39
CA CYS A 397 12.10 -0.35 -20.64
C CYS A 397 12.80 -0.88 -21.89
N VAL A 398 14.04 -1.37 -21.75
CA VAL A 398 14.82 -2.03 -22.79
C VAL A 398 15.69 -3.09 -22.11
N ALA A 399 15.58 -4.34 -22.53
CA ALA A 399 16.41 -5.44 -22.06
C ALA A 399 16.96 -6.22 -23.26
N ILE A 400 18.26 -6.46 -23.24
CA ILE A 400 18.98 -7.19 -24.28
C ILE A 400 19.74 -8.33 -23.62
N CYS A 401 19.41 -9.56 -23.96
CA CYS A 401 20.09 -10.75 -23.45
C CYS A 401 20.98 -11.33 -24.55
N ILE A 402 22.26 -11.55 -24.25
CA ILE A 402 23.23 -12.15 -25.17
C ILE A 402 23.77 -13.44 -24.54
N CYS A 403 23.72 -14.53 -25.31
CA CYS A 403 24.30 -15.82 -24.94
C CYS A 403 25.47 -16.14 -25.88
N SER A 404 26.57 -16.64 -25.32
CA SER A 404 27.75 -17.15 -26.05
C SER A 404 28.25 -18.47 -25.42
N GLY A 405 29.14 -19.20 -26.11
CA GLY A 405 29.90 -20.33 -25.51
C GLY A 405 29.52 -21.75 -25.95
N VAL A 406 28.24 -22.12 -26.06
CA VAL A 406 27.85 -23.53 -26.33
C VAL A 406 27.96 -23.92 -27.82
N ALA A 407 27.81 -22.95 -28.73
CA ALA A 407 27.83 -23.18 -30.19
C ALA A 407 28.78 -22.23 -30.95
N ALA A 408 29.75 -21.62 -30.25
CA ALA A 408 30.76 -20.69 -30.75
C ALA A 408 30.26 -19.34 -31.32
N LYS A 409 28.95 -19.10 -31.45
CA LYS A 409 28.39 -17.84 -31.95
C LYS A 409 27.43 -17.18 -30.96
N GLN A 410 27.31 -15.86 -31.03
CA GLN A 410 26.38 -15.08 -30.21
C GLN A 410 24.97 -15.09 -30.77
N TYR A 411 23.97 -15.08 -29.89
CA TYR A 411 22.56 -14.88 -30.22
C TYR A 411 21.86 -14.19 -29.05
N GLY A 412 20.67 -13.62 -29.28
CA GLY A 412 20.02 -12.86 -28.22
C GLY A 412 18.52 -12.66 -28.35
N VAL A 413 17.97 -12.03 -27.30
CA VAL A 413 16.58 -11.56 -27.24
C VAL A 413 16.56 -10.11 -26.85
N VAL A 414 15.60 -9.39 -27.41
CA VAL A 414 15.35 -8.00 -27.09
C VAL A 414 13.90 -7.81 -26.67
N PHE A 415 13.70 -6.94 -25.71
CA PHE A 415 12.40 -6.41 -25.34
C PHE A 415 12.51 -4.92 -25.10
N ALA A 416 11.52 -4.17 -25.55
CA ALA A 416 11.31 -2.78 -25.20
C ALA A 416 9.80 -2.47 -25.14
N THR A 417 9.42 -1.44 -24.39
CA THR A 417 8.06 -0.89 -24.51
C THR A 417 7.98 0.02 -25.74
N GLU A 418 6.78 0.23 -26.30
CA GLU A 418 6.60 1.02 -27.53
C GLU A 418 7.23 2.42 -27.42
N GLU A 419 7.04 3.09 -26.29
CA GLU A 419 7.60 4.42 -26.00
C GLU A 419 9.14 4.46 -25.92
N ASN A 420 9.81 3.30 -25.81
CA ASN A 420 11.27 3.18 -25.74
C ASN A 420 11.87 2.51 -27.00
N SER A 421 11.10 2.42 -28.08
CA SER A 421 11.54 1.91 -29.38
C SER A 421 12.79 2.62 -29.91
N ASP A 422 12.83 3.95 -29.83
CA ASP A 422 13.98 4.74 -30.28
C ASP A 422 15.21 4.50 -29.42
N LEU A 423 15.02 4.32 -28.10
CA LEU A 423 16.10 4.00 -27.18
C LEU A 423 16.68 2.61 -27.47
N LEU A 424 15.84 1.61 -27.78
CA LEU A 424 16.28 0.29 -28.21
C LEU A 424 17.14 0.38 -29.49
N LYS A 425 16.66 1.14 -30.48
CA LYS A 425 17.38 1.37 -31.74
C LYS A 425 18.75 1.99 -31.49
N GLN A 426 18.80 3.04 -30.67
CA GLN A 426 20.04 3.71 -30.30
C GLN A 426 21.01 2.73 -29.62
N CYS A 427 20.54 2.01 -28.61
CA CYS A 427 21.36 1.08 -27.85
C CYS A 427 22.00 0.01 -28.74
N LEU A 428 21.22 -0.64 -29.60
CA LEU A 428 21.75 -1.67 -30.50
C LEU A 428 22.65 -1.08 -31.61
N SER A 429 22.42 0.16 -32.01
CA SER A 429 23.25 0.83 -33.03
C SER A 429 24.62 1.21 -32.48
N GLU A 430 24.69 1.67 -31.23
CA GLU A 430 25.89 2.26 -30.63
C GLU A 430 26.71 1.28 -29.79
N THR A 431 26.09 0.20 -29.29
CA THR A 431 26.78 -0.75 -28.41
C THR A 431 27.92 -1.50 -29.11
N LYS A 432 28.98 -1.70 -28.33
CA LYS A 432 30.18 -2.50 -28.58
C LYS A 432 30.17 -3.80 -27.77
N LEU A 433 29.20 -3.99 -26.86
CA LEU A 433 29.05 -5.20 -26.05
C LEU A 433 28.50 -6.39 -26.85
N ILE A 434 27.96 -6.13 -28.04
CA ILE A 434 27.53 -7.16 -29.00
C ILE A 434 28.62 -7.30 -30.06
N HIS A 435 29.19 -8.50 -30.16
CA HIS A 435 30.18 -8.84 -31.18
C HIS A 435 29.45 -9.22 -32.47
N TRP A 436 29.08 -8.20 -33.24
CA TRP A 436 28.26 -8.34 -34.45
C TRP A 436 28.87 -9.28 -35.49
N GLU A 437 30.19 -9.40 -35.55
CA GLU A 437 30.93 -10.34 -36.39
C GLU A 437 30.64 -11.82 -36.08
N ASP A 438 30.35 -12.12 -34.81
CA ASP A 438 30.06 -13.47 -34.29
C ASP A 438 28.57 -13.66 -33.98
N PHE A 439 27.74 -12.64 -34.24
CA PHE A 439 26.32 -12.65 -33.95
C PHE A 439 25.53 -13.40 -35.04
N THR A 440 24.59 -14.24 -34.62
CA THR A 440 23.80 -15.08 -35.54
C THR A 440 22.42 -14.54 -35.77
N HIS A 441 21.64 -14.37 -34.70
CA HIS A 441 20.24 -14.01 -34.80
C HIS A 441 19.70 -13.46 -33.49
N PHE A 442 18.65 -12.64 -33.62
CA PHE A 442 17.72 -12.38 -32.52
C PHE A 442 16.53 -13.32 -32.65
N THR A 443 15.96 -13.69 -31.51
CA THR A 443 14.75 -14.50 -31.47
C THR A 443 13.74 -13.91 -30.48
N GLY A 444 12.47 -14.28 -30.60
CA GLY A 444 11.40 -13.73 -29.77
C GLY A 444 11.20 -12.22 -29.94
N VAL A 445 11.62 -11.65 -31.07
CA VAL A 445 11.45 -10.23 -31.38
C VAL A 445 9.96 -9.94 -31.55
N LEU A 446 9.44 -8.96 -30.80
CA LEU A 446 8.07 -8.50 -30.98
C LEU A 446 7.89 -7.90 -32.38
N GLU A 447 6.73 -8.13 -32.99
CA GLU A 447 6.40 -7.62 -34.32
C GLU A 447 6.56 -6.09 -34.42
N SER A 448 6.20 -5.36 -33.35
CA SER A 448 6.39 -3.91 -33.23
C SER A 448 7.85 -3.47 -33.34
N HIS A 449 8.82 -4.36 -33.05
CA HIS A 449 10.25 -4.06 -33.15
C HIS A 449 10.87 -4.53 -34.48
N ALA A 450 10.14 -5.20 -35.37
CA ALA A 450 10.70 -5.78 -36.59
C ALA A 450 11.41 -4.74 -37.47
N ASN A 451 10.81 -3.56 -37.66
CA ASN A 451 11.41 -2.48 -38.46
C ASN A 451 12.69 -1.93 -37.84
N ILE A 452 12.74 -1.84 -36.50
CA ILE A 452 13.93 -1.38 -35.76
C ILE A 452 15.06 -2.39 -35.94
N MET A 453 14.76 -3.67 -35.75
CA MET A 453 15.75 -4.74 -35.91
C MET A 453 16.27 -4.82 -37.34
N SER A 454 15.40 -4.72 -38.34
CA SER A 454 15.81 -4.71 -39.76
C SER A 454 16.75 -3.55 -40.07
N ALA A 455 16.46 -2.35 -39.54
CA ALA A 455 17.31 -1.18 -39.73
C ALA A 455 18.67 -1.31 -39.04
N VAL A 456 18.70 -1.81 -37.80
CA VAL A 456 19.94 -2.02 -37.04
C VAL A 456 20.79 -3.11 -37.68
N LEU A 457 20.22 -4.26 -37.99
CA LEU A 457 20.96 -5.37 -38.63
C LEU A 457 21.51 -4.94 -39.99
N GLY A 458 20.74 -4.18 -40.78
CA GLY A 458 21.21 -3.60 -42.02
C GLY A 458 22.41 -2.66 -41.83
N SER A 459 22.40 -1.81 -40.80
CA SER A 459 23.54 -0.91 -40.50
C SER A 459 24.78 -1.66 -40.00
N LYS A 460 24.61 -2.86 -39.45
CA LYS A 460 25.70 -3.77 -39.05
C LYS A 460 26.18 -4.70 -40.17
N GLY A 461 25.67 -4.53 -41.40
CA GLY A 461 26.11 -5.28 -42.57
C GLY A 461 25.42 -6.62 -42.80
N PHE A 462 24.37 -6.95 -42.03
CA PHE A 462 23.55 -8.13 -42.27
C PHE A 462 22.62 -7.88 -43.45
N LYS A 463 22.48 -8.87 -44.35
CA LYS A 463 21.55 -8.82 -45.47
C LYS A 463 20.15 -9.24 -45.03
N THR A 464 19.36 -8.31 -44.50
CA THR A 464 17.97 -8.56 -44.11
C THR A 464 17.07 -8.71 -45.35
N THR A 465 16.99 -9.92 -45.90
CA THR A 465 15.94 -10.28 -46.88
C THR A 465 14.74 -10.88 -46.15
N ASP A 466 13.53 -10.78 -46.69
CA ASP A 466 12.32 -11.40 -46.11
C ASP A 466 12.49 -12.90 -45.81
N ALA A 467 13.33 -13.60 -46.56
CA ALA A 467 13.70 -15.01 -46.34
C ALA A 467 14.48 -15.28 -45.03
N GLN A 468 14.87 -14.25 -44.27
CA GLN A 468 15.60 -14.38 -42.99
C GLN A 468 14.76 -14.03 -41.77
N ILE A 469 13.50 -13.59 -41.96
CA ILE A 469 12.57 -13.32 -40.87
C ILE A 469 11.58 -14.49 -40.78
N SER A 470 11.77 -15.34 -39.78
CA SER A 470 10.78 -16.39 -39.47
C SER A 470 9.72 -15.83 -38.53
N GLN A 471 8.46 -15.88 -38.96
CA GLN A 471 7.33 -15.60 -38.06
C GLN A 471 7.05 -16.83 -37.19
N SER A 472 6.98 -16.63 -35.87
CA SER A 472 6.68 -17.67 -34.91
C SER A 472 5.50 -17.27 -34.03
N PHE A 473 4.63 -18.23 -33.72
CA PHE A 473 3.52 -18.02 -32.80
C PHE A 473 3.88 -18.49 -31.39
N LEU A 474 3.61 -17.65 -30.39
CA LEU A 474 3.71 -18.03 -28.99
C LEU A 474 2.40 -18.68 -28.52
N LEU A 475 2.44 -19.97 -28.22
CA LEU A 475 1.33 -20.68 -27.58
C LEU A 475 1.48 -20.63 -26.06
N ARG A 476 0.56 -19.93 -25.38
CA ARG A 476 0.53 -19.84 -23.92
C ARG A 476 -0.61 -20.69 -23.36
N ILE A 477 -0.27 -21.63 -22.48
CA ILE A 477 -1.25 -22.39 -21.69
C ILE A 477 -1.12 -21.94 -20.22
N PRO A 478 -2.16 -21.34 -19.60
CA PRO A 478 -2.17 -21.04 -18.17
C PRO A 478 -1.87 -22.27 -17.33
N ILE A 479 -1.11 -22.11 -16.24
CA ILE A 479 -0.63 -23.24 -15.43
C ILE A 479 -1.79 -24.07 -14.87
N GLU A 480 -2.90 -23.43 -14.50
CA GLU A 480 -4.09 -24.11 -13.99
C GLU A 480 -4.79 -24.96 -15.05
N LYS A 481 -4.67 -24.56 -16.33
CA LYS A 481 -5.16 -25.37 -17.46
C LYS A 481 -4.18 -26.49 -17.78
N ALA A 482 -2.88 -26.23 -17.78
CA ALA A 482 -1.84 -27.24 -18.02
C ALA A 482 -1.94 -28.38 -16.99
N LEU A 483 -2.08 -28.06 -15.70
CA LEU A 483 -2.22 -29.04 -14.62
C LEU A 483 -3.51 -29.90 -14.70
N LYS A 484 -4.54 -29.41 -15.40
CA LYS A 484 -5.80 -30.14 -15.59
C LYS A 484 -5.82 -30.98 -16.87
N GLN A 485 -4.84 -30.83 -17.76
CA GLN A 485 -4.77 -31.64 -18.97
C GLN A 485 -4.35 -33.07 -18.62
N LYS A 486 -5.19 -34.03 -19.01
CA LYS A 486 -4.85 -35.45 -18.94
C LYS A 486 -4.13 -35.83 -20.23
N PRO A 487 -3.01 -36.58 -20.17
CA PRO A 487 -2.39 -37.16 -21.36
C PRO A 487 -3.43 -37.98 -22.13
N LYS A 488 -3.42 -37.90 -23.46
CA LYS A 488 -4.23 -38.80 -24.28
C LYS A 488 -3.72 -40.24 -24.11
N VAL A 489 -4.63 -41.21 -24.16
CA VAL A 489 -4.27 -42.63 -24.22
C VAL A 489 -3.46 -42.86 -25.50
N LEU A 490 -2.27 -43.42 -25.36
CA LEU A 490 -1.44 -43.79 -26.50
C LEU A 490 -2.02 -45.05 -27.18
N PRO A 491 -1.88 -45.20 -28.50
CA PRO A 491 -2.19 -46.47 -29.15
C PRO A 491 -1.34 -47.62 -28.60
N ASP A 492 -1.83 -48.85 -28.74
CA ASP A 492 -1.07 -50.05 -28.39
C ASP A 492 0.27 -50.07 -29.14
N GLY A 493 1.32 -50.50 -28.43
CA GLY A 493 2.70 -50.49 -28.95
C GLY A 493 3.44 -49.15 -28.79
N PHE A 494 2.87 -48.15 -28.10
CA PHE A 494 3.56 -46.89 -27.81
C PHE A 494 3.65 -46.59 -26.30
N VAL A 495 4.76 -46.01 -25.87
CA VAL A 495 4.99 -45.57 -24.48
C VAL A 495 5.56 -44.16 -24.42
N ILE A 496 5.27 -43.43 -23.36
CA ILE A 496 5.94 -42.16 -23.04
C ILE A 496 7.12 -42.43 -22.10
N GLY A 497 8.26 -41.77 -22.36
CA GLY A 497 9.44 -41.86 -21.52
C GLY A 497 10.31 -40.60 -21.58
N SER A 498 11.31 -40.53 -20.71
CA SER A 498 12.34 -39.50 -20.79
C SER A 498 13.22 -39.72 -22.02
N VAL A 499 13.64 -38.64 -22.66
CA VAL A 499 14.69 -38.67 -23.69
C VAL A 499 15.99 -38.20 -23.06
N ASP A 500 17.07 -38.92 -23.34
CA ASP A 500 18.42 -38.62 -22.85
C ASP A 500 19.43 -38.63 -24.00
N LEU A 501 20.71 -38.44 -23.70
CA LEU A 501 21.78 -38.38 -24.69
C LEU A 501 21.93 -39.66 -25.54
N SER A 502 21.51 -40.83 -25.06
CA SER A 502 21.58 -42.07 -25.85
C SER A 502 20.64 -42.05 -27.06
N HIS A 503 19.57 -41.24 -26.99
CA HIS A 503 18.57 -41.07 -28.04
C HIS A 503 18.91 -39.94 -29.02
N PHE A 504 20.05 -39.27 -28.83
CA PHE A 504 20.46 -38.14 -29.66
C PHE A 504 20.58 -38.49 -31.17
N PRO A 505 21.11 -39.66 -31.57
CA PRO A 505 21.17 -40.06 -32.98
C PRO A 505 19.78 -40.21 -33.63
N GLU A 506 18.75 -40.62 -32.89
CA GLU A 506 17.38 -40.68 -33.39
C GLU A 506 16.75 -39.29 -33.40
N ALA A 507 16.96 -38.52 -32.33
CA ALA A 507 16.45 -37.15 -32.18
C ALA A 507 16.91 -36.23 -33.32
N ILE A 508 18.17 -36.34 -33.76
CA ILE A 508 18.72 -35.52 -34.85
C ILE A 508 18.15 -35.87 -36.22
N ASN A 509 17.64 -37.11 -36.40
CA ASN A 509 16.96 -37.49 -37.64
C ASN A 509 15.52 -36.96 -37.67
N ILE A 510 14.94 -36.70 -36.49
CA ILE A 510 13.64 -36.03 -36.34
C ILE A 510 13.82 -34.51 -36.54
N TRP A 511 14.98 -33.95 -36.19
CA TRP A 511 15.29 -32.52 -36.30
C TRP A 511 16.27 -32.21 -37.43
N ASP A 512 15.73 -31.82 -38.58
CA ASP A 512 16.54 -31.34 -39.69
C ASP A 512 17.21 -29.99 -39.33
N GLY A 513 18.54 -29.93 -39.24
CA GLY A 513 19.30 -28.67 -39.27
C GLY A 513 20.20 -28.28 -38.09
N TYR A 514 20.12 -28.89 -36.89
CA TYR A 514 20.92 -28.43 -35.73
C TYR A 514 21.60 -29.56 -34.95
N ARG A 515 22.92 -29.77 -35.18
CA ARG A 515 23.67 -30.87 -34.56
C ARG A 515 24.36 -30.56 -33.22
N ARG A 516 24.93 -29.37 -33.03
CA ARG A 516 25.84 -29.12 -31.89
C ARG A 516 25.15 -28.48 -30.67
N THR A 517 24.32 -27.46 -30.90
CA THR A 517 23.56 -26.78 -29.84
C THR A 517 22.52 -27.70 -29.20
N THR A 518 21.99 -28.64 -29.99
CA THR A 518 20.97 -29.60 -29.57
C THR A 518 21.45 -30.52 -28.45
N MET A 519 22.68 -31.06 -28.51
CA MET A 519 23.16 -32.02 -27.50
C MET A 519 23.10 -31.48 -26.07
N LYS A 520 23.56 -30.25 -25.85
CA LYS A 520 23.57 -29.65 -24.50
C LYS A 520 22.16 -29.34 -24.00
N MET A 521 21.23 -29.00 -24.90
CA MET A 521 19.82 -28.83 -24.53
C MET A 521 19.19 -30.13 -24.01
N PHE A 522 19.53 -31.29 -24.61
CA PHE A 522 19.07 -32.59 -24.13
C PHE A 522 19.61 -32.95 -22.75
N GLU A 523 20.84 -32.50 -22.44
CA GLU A 523 21.48 -32.75 -21.15
C GLU A 523 20.87 -31.89 -20.03
N LEU A 524 20.48 -30.65 -20.34
CA LEU A 524 20.07 -29.66 -19.35
C LEU A 524 18.56 -29.56 -19.13
N ASN A 525 17.76 -29.98 -20.12
CA ASN A 525 16.32 -29.77 -20.13
C ASN A 525 15.52 -31.07 -20.01
N ILE A 526 14.32 -30.93 -19.45
CA ILE A 526 13.35 -32.01 -19.42
C ILE A 526 12.90 -32.27 -20.85
N SER A 527 13.18 -33.48 -21.33
CA SER A 527 12.80 -33.96 -22.66
C SER A 527 11.94 -35.21 -22.52
N THR A 528 10.81 -35.23 -23.22
CA THR A 528 9.86 -36.36 -23.20
C THR A 528 9.66 -36.88 -24.61
N GLY A 529 9.71 -38.20 -24.74
CA GLY A 529 9.61 -38.91 -26.01
C GLY A 529 8.40 -39.83 -26.03
N VAL A 530 7.85 -40.05 -27.22
CA VAL A 530 6.97 -41.16 -27.53
C VAL A 530 7.81 -42.23 -28.22
N PHE A 531 7.76 -43.44 -27.69
CA PHE A 531 8.54 -44.57 -28.16
C PHE A 531 7.63 -45.65 -28.71
N ARG A 532 7.94 -46.15 -29.90
CA ARG A 532 7.35 -47.40 -30.41
C ARG A 532 8.07 -48.57 -29.75
N VAL A 533 7.31 -49.50 -29.18
CA VAL A 533 7.81 -50.74 -28.57
C VAL A 533 7.68 -51.86 -29.60
N HIS A 534 8.81 -52.43 -29.99
CA HIS A 534 8.89 -53.59 -30.89
C HIS A 534 8.64 -54.90 -30.12
N GLU A 535 8.31 -55.99 -30.83
CA GLU A 535 8.02 -57.30 -30.22
C GLU A 535 9.20 -57.86 -29.38
N ASP A 536 10.42 -57.46 -29.72
CA ASP A 536 11.67 -57.79 -29.01
C ASP A 536 11.91 -56.93 -27.75
N GLY A 537 10.99 -55.99 -27.44
CA GLY A 537 11.09 -55.05 -26.33
C GLY A 537 11.93 -53.79 -26.61
N ARG A 538 12.50 -53.66 -27.82
CA ARG A 538 13.26 -52.48 -28.22
C ARG A 538 12.35 -51.26 -28.33
N LYS A 539 12.85 -50.11 -27.88
CA LYS A 539 12.15 -48.81 -27.96
C LYS A 539 12.76 -47.97 -29.06
N GLU A 540 11.94 -47.48 -29.97
CA GLU A 540 12.31 -46.57 -31.05
C GLU A 540 11.66 -45.21 -30.80
N LEU A 541 12.45 -44.14 -30.72
CA LEU A 541 11.93 -42.78 -30.55
C LEU A 541 11.22 -42.35 -31.84
N VAL A 542 9.91 -42.09 -31.77
CA VAL A 542 9.09 -41.72 -32.94
C VAL A 542 8.61 -40.26 -32.90
N ALA A 543 8.55 -39.67 -31.71
CA ALA A 543 8.24 -38.26 -31.52
C ALA A 543 8.86 -37.78 -30.21
N MET A 544 9.16 -36.49 -30.12
CA MET A 544 9.71 -35.91 -28.90
C MET A 544 9.25 -34.47 -28.70
N SER A 545 9.22 -34.08 -27.44
CA SER A 545 9.10 -32.70 -26.99
C SER A 545 10.31 -32.40 -26.12
N VAL A 546 11.08 -31.42 -26.54
CA VAL A 546 12.23 -30.90 -25.80
C VAL A 546 11.85 -29.53 -25.29
N GLN A 547 12.10 -29.28 -24.00
CA GLN A 547 12.07 -27.91 -23.50
C GLN A 547 13.25 -27.16 -24.13
N ALA A 548 12.95 -26.35 -25.16
CA ALA A 548 13.92 -25.53 -25.87
C ALA A 548 13.71 -24.04 -25.54
N GLU A 549 14.78 -23.25 -25.67
CA GLU A 549 14.76 -21.83 -25.31
C GLU A 549 13.94 -20.99 -26.29
N VAL A 550 14.13 -21.21 -27.60
CA VAL A 550 13.20 -20.83 -28.68
C VAL A 550 13.51 -21.75 -29.88
N LEU A 551 12.47 -22.34 -30.49
CA LEU A 551 12.61 -23.03 -31.79
C LEU A 551 12.54 -21.99 -32.91
N VAL A 552 13.68 -21.69 -33.53
CA VAL A 552 13.70 -21.07 -34.86
C VAL A 552 13.66 -22.22 -35.87
N GLN A 553 12.49 -22.50 -36.44
CA GLN A 553 12.45 -23.26 -37.69
C GLN A 553 12.83 -22.28 -38.80
N ALA A 554 13.99 -22.48 -39.42
CA ALA A 554 14.22 -21.93 -40.74
C ALA A 554 13.35 -22.73 -41.71
N PHE A 555 12.33 -22.09 -42.29
CA PHE A 555 11.65 -22.59 -43.49
C PHE A 555 12.36 -22.07 -44.73
#